data_AF-A0A960IIK4-F1
#
_entry.id   AF-A0A960IIK4-F1
#
_cell.length_a   1.000
_cell.length_b   1.000
_cell.length_c   1.000
_cell.angle_alpha   90.00
_cell.angle_beta   90.00
_cell.angle_gamma   90.00
#
_symmetry.space_group_name_H-M   'P 1'
#
loop_
_entity.id
_entity.type
_entity.pdbx_description
1 polymer ?
#
loop_
_entity_poly.entity_id
_entity_poly.type
_entity_poly.pdbx_seq_one_letter_code
_entity_poly.pdbx_strand_id
1 'polypeptide(L)'
;MTRFAAVAATSAAVAATRSRTAKLTALSELLAALEPDEVAPTVAWLSGGARQGRIGVGWATVADAERDLGAEPAGAPTLTVGEVDAAFDRLAALVGAGTGSNAARRAELTALLRRATPP
;
A
#
# COMPACT_ATOMS: atom_id res chain seq x y z
N MET A 1 -7.53 12.30 7.20
CA MET A 1 -7.11 11.18 6.34
C MET A 1 -6.01 11.61 5.40
N THR A 2 -4.87 10.96 5.51
CA THR A 2 -3.64 11.22 4.75
C THR A 2 -3.67 10.49 3.41
N ARG A 3 -3.22 11.15 2.33
CA ARG A 3 -3.10 10.51 1.00
C ARG A 3 -1.97 9.50 0.99
N PHE A 4 -2.21 8.30 0.45
CA PHE A 4 -1.19 7.25 0.33
C PHE A 4 0.00 7.69 -0.53
N ALA A 5 -0.23 8.59 -1.50
CA ALA A 5 0.85 9.18 -2.31
C ALA A 5 1.90 9.93 -1.46
N ALA A 6 1.52 10.50 -0.31
CA ALA A 6 2.49 11.13 0.59
C ALA A 6 3.44 10.08 1.20
N VAL A 7 2.92 8.91 1.59
CA VAL A 7 3.73 7.80 2.10
C VAL A 7 4.69 7.28 1.02
N ALA A 8 4.20 7.11 -0.20
CA ALA A 8 5.03 6.69 -1.35
C ALA A 8 6.14 7.70 -1.65
N ALA A 9 5.82 9.00 -1.66
CA ALA A 9 6.80 10.07 -1.87
C ALA A 9 7.87 10.12 -0.76
N THR A 10 7.47 9.99 0.51
CA THR A 10 8.42 9.89 1.63
C THR A 10 9.32 8.67 1.50
N SER A 11 8.77 7.51 1.14
CA SER A 11 9.55 6.29 0.89
C SER A 11 10.59 6.50 -0.21
N ALA A 12 10.20 7.11 -1.34
CA ALA A 12 11.12 7.43 -2.43
C ALA A 12 12.22 8.42 -2.00
N ALA A 13 11.87 9.48 -1.26
CA ALA A 13 12.84 10.45 -0.75
C ALA A 13 13.86 9.81 0.21
N VAL A 14 13.41 8.91 1.09
CA VAL A 14 14.26 8.16 2.03
C VAL A 14 15.20 7.20 1.28
N ALA A 15 14.73 6.57 0.21
CA ALA A 15 15.54 5.68 -0.61
C ALA A 15 16.60 6.45 -1.44
N ALA A 16 16.27 7.65 -1.91
CA ALA A 16 17.15 8.46 -2.77
C ALA A 16 18.35 9.10 -2.03
N THR A 17 18.38 9.08 -0.70
CA THR A 17 19.43 9.75 0.10
C THR A 17 20.20 8.79 1.00
N ARG A 18 21.47 9.12 1.28
CA ARG A 18 22.29 8.48 2.32
C ARG A 18 22.33 9.29 3.62
N SER A 19 21.86 10.54 3.62
CA SER A 19 21.87 11.40 4.81
C SER A 19 20.87 10.89 5.85
N ARG A 20 21.37 10.43 7.00
CA ARG A 20 20.53 10.01 8.12
C ARG A 20 19.61 11.14 8.59
N THR A 21 20.11 12.36 8.65
CA THR A 21 19.32 13.54 9.04
C THR A 21 18.17 13.79 8.06
N ALA A 22 18.43 13.73 6.75
CA ALA A 22 17.37 13.90 5.75
C ALA A 22 16.28 12.83 5.87
N LYS A 23 16.66 11.57 6.15
CA LYS A 23 15.70 10.49 6.42
C LYS A 23 14.87 10.76 7.67
N LEU A 24 15.50 11.20 8.75
CA LEU A 24 14.80 11.52 10.00
C LEU A 24 13.79 12.65 9.79
N THR A 25 14.19 13.73 9.10
CA THR A 25 13.29 14.84 8.77
C THR A 25 12.09 14.35 7.97
N ALA A 26 12.29 13.68 6.84
CA ALA A 26 11.20 13.22 5.98
C ALA A 26 10.23 12.26 6.69
N LEU A 27 10.76 11.35 7.52
CA LEU A 27 9.92 10.43 8.31
C LEU A 27 9.16 11.18 9.42
N SER A 28 9.81 12.11 10.13
CA SER A 28 9.16 12.86 11.22
C SER A 28 8.03 13.75 10.72
N GLU A 29 8.22 14.40 9.56
CA GLU A 29 7.20 15.24 8.93
C GLU A 29 5.98 14.42 8.51
N LEU A 30 6.20 13.26 7.89
CA LEU A 30 5.11 12.35 7.54
C LEU A 30 4.37 11.89 8.81
N LEU A 31 5.08 11.36 9.81
CA LEU A 31 4.48 10.82 11.02
C LEU A 31 3.70 11.86 11.81
N ALA A 32 4.14 13.13 11.81
CA ALA A 32 3.44 14.22 12.48
C ALA A 32 2.11 14.62 11.80
N ALA A 33 1.95 14.29 10.51
CA ALA A 33 0.75 14.59 9.74
C ALA A 33 -0.31 13.47 9.76
N LEU A 34 0.05 12.28 10.26
CA LEU A 34 -0.86 11.12 10.31
C LEU A 34 -1.93 11.26 11.40
N GLU A 35 -3.12 10.76 11.11
CA GLU A 35 -4.11 10.48 12.15
C GLU A 35 -3.66 9.29 13.01
N PRO A 36 -4.09 9.19 14.29
CA PRO A 36 -3.60 8.16 15.21
C PRO A 36 -3.74 6.70 14.70
N ASP A 37 -4.81 6.42 13.97
CA ASP A 37 -5.11 5.12 13.34
C ASP A 37 -4.29 4.86 12.07
N GLU A 38 -3.74 5.90 11.45
CA GLU A 38 -2.88 5.80 10.25
C GLU A 38 -1.41 5.49 10.59
N VAL A 39 -0.99 5.69 11.84
CA VAL A 39 0.40 5.49 12.29
C VAL A 39 0.83 4.04 12.16
N ALA A 40 0.08 3.11 12.73
CA ALA A 40 0.41 1.69 12.72
C ALA A 40 0.58 1.10 11.31
N PRO A 41 -0.36 1.28 10.36
CA PRO A 41 -0.18 0.77 9.00
C PRO A 41 0.98 1.45 8.27
N THR A 42 1.13 2.77 8.39
CA THR A 42 2.22 3.51 7.72
C THR A 42 3.60 3.05 8.18
N VAL A 43 3.80 2.90 9.48
CA VAL A 43 5.07 2.41 10.05
C VAL A 43 5.37 0.98 9.58
N ALA A 44 4.37 0.11 9.52
CA ALA A 44 4.54 -1.25 9.02
C ALA A 44 5.03 -1.24 7.56
N TRP A 45 4.40 -0.46 6.67
CA TRP A 45 4.78 -0.38 5.26
C TRP A 45 6.19 0.18 5.06
N LEU A 46 6.54 1.27 5.76
CA LEU A 46 7.87 1.87 5.67
C LEU A 46 8.98 0.96 6.23
N SER A 47 8.60 -0.02 7.05
CA SER A 47 9.50 -1.05 7.58
C SER A 47 9.53 -2.31 6.71
N GLY A 48 8.86 -2.31 5.54
CA GLY A 48 8.81 -3.43 4.60
C GLY A 48 7.81 -4.53 4.97
N GLY A 49 6.84 -4.25 5.84
CA GLY A 49 5.82 -5.19 6.28
C GLY A 49 4.40 -4.68 6.07
N ALA A 50 3.42 -5.52 6.42
CA ALA A 50 2.02 -5.15 6.56
C ALA A 50 1.60 -5.43 8.00
N ARG A 51 0.80 -4.55 8.63
CA ARG A 51 0.34 -4.77 10.01
C ARG A 51 -0.50 -6.05 10.17
N GLN A 52 -1.10 -6.52 9.08
CA GLN A 52 -1.88 -7.74 8.96
C GLN A 52 -1.02 -9.02 8.91
N GLY A 53 0.29 -8.89 8.78
CA GLY A 53 1.18 -10.03 8.53
C GLY A 53 0.99 -10.59 7.12
N ARG A 54 0.68 -11.89 7.00
CA ARG A 54 0.50 -12.54 5.70
C ARG A 54 -0.88 -12.19 5.13
N ILE A 55 -0.92 -11.48 4.01
CA ILE A 55 -2.15 -11.09 3.31
C ILE A 55 -2.51 -12.00 2.12
N GLY A 56 -1.78 -13.09 1.90
CA GLY A 56 -2.08 -14.06 0.84
C GLY A 56 -1.80 -13.57 -0.59
N VAL A 57 -1.09 -12.46 -0.75
CA VAL A 57 -0.66 -11.93 -2.06
C VAL A 57 0.76 -12.40 -2.33
N GLY A 58 0.89 -13.33 -3.28
CA GLY A 58 2.17 -13.76 -3.82
C GLY A 58 2.49 -13.08 -5.15
N TRP A 59 3.71 -13.29 -5.66
CA TRP A 59 4.17 -12.61 -6.88
C TRP A 59 3.29 -12.92 -8.11
N ALA A 60 2.81 -14.16 -8.23
CA ALA A 60 1.87 -14.55 -9.27
C ALA A 60 0.55 -13.74 -9.21
N THR A 61 0.01 -13.48 -8.02
CA THR A 61 -1.22 -12.69 -7.85
C THR A 61 -1.05 -11.24 -8.29
N VAL A 62 0.13 -10.65 -8.03
CA VAL A 62 0.43 -9.28 -8.49
C VAL A 62 0.53 -9.24 -10.01
N ALA A 63 1.31 -10.15 -10.61
CA ALA A 63 1.43 -10.23 -12.07
C ALA A 63 0.07 -10.46 -12.75
N ASP A 64 -0.80 -11.28 -12.16
CA ASP A 64 -2.16 -11.51 -12.63
C ASP A 64 -3.04 -10.24 -12.56
N ALA A 65 -2.92 -9.48 -11.46
CA ALA A 65 -3.67 -8.24 -11.24
C ALA A 65 -3.20 -7.10 -12.17
N GLU A 66 -1.89 -7.00 -12.41
CA GLU A 66 -1.30 -6.06 -13.39
C GLU A 66 -1.78 -6.35 -14.81
N ARG A 67 -1.84 -7.63 -15.21
CA ARG A 67 -2.40 -8.01 -16.52
C ARG A 67 -3.88 -7.63 -16.67
N ASP A 68 -4.66 -7.72 -15.60
CA ASP A 68 -6.08 -7.32 -15.62
C ASP A 68 -6.31 -5.82 -15.56
N LEU A 69 -5.36 -5.08 -14.97
CA LEU A 69 -5.46 -3.64 -14.85
C LEU A 69 -5.43 -2.97 -16.23
N GLY A 70 -4.60 -3.47 -17.13
CA GLY A 70 -4.32 -2.83 -18.42
C GLY A 70 -3.36 -1.65 -18.28
N ALA A 71 -3.48 -0.65 -19.16
CA ALA A 71 -2.44 0.38 -19.36
C ALA A 71 -2.71 1.74 -18.71
N GLU A 72 -3.84 1.97 -18.05
CA GLU A 72 -4.23 3.31 -17.58
C GLU A 72 -4.33 3.40 -16.04
N PRO A 73 -3.28 3.91 -15.37
CA PRO A 73 -3.31 4.28 -13.95
C PRO A 73 -4.29 5.41 -13.66
N ALA A 74 -4.60 5.64 -12.38
CA ALA A 74 -5.36 6.81 -11.99
C ALA A 74 -4.55 8.10 -12.23
N GLY A 75 -5.18 9.12 -12.81
CA GLY A 75 -4.55 10.42 -13.05
C GLY A 75 -4.44 11.32 -11.81
N ALA A 76 -5.05 10.95 -10.69
CA ALA A 76 -5.00 11.72 -9.44
C ALA A 76 -4.88 10.81 -8.21
N PRO A 77 -4.08 11.20 -7.18
CA PRO A 77 -3.81 10.37 -6.01
C PRO A 77 -4.98 10.40 -5.03
N THR A 78 -6.01 9.59 -5.26
CA THR A 78 -7.22 9.58 -4.41
C THR A 78 -7.15 8.64 -3.22
N LEU A 79 -6.31 7.60 -3.27
CA LEU A 79 -6.16 6.64 -2.19
C LEU A 79 -5.63 7.29 -0.91
N THR A 80 -6.26 6.95 0.20
CA THR A 80 -5.83 7.30 1.55
C THR A 80 -5.11 6.14 2.24
N VAL A 81 -4.39 6.43 3.33
CA VAL A 81 -3.77 5.40 4.18
C VAL A 81 -4.82 4.42 4.69
N GLY A 82 -5.92 4.91 5.28
CA GLY A 82 -6.99 4.05 5.80
C GLY A 82 -7.63 3.14 4.74
N GLU A 83 -7.80 3.62 3.50
CA GLU A 83 -8.35 2.78 2.43
C GLU A 83 -7.43 1.64 1.98
N VAL A 84 -6.12 1.92 1.90
CA VAL A 84 -5.12 0.89 1.57
C VAL A 84 -5.04 -0.13 2.70
N ASP A 85 -5.07 0.33 3.94
CA ASP A 85 -5.04 -0.53 5.11
C ASP A 85 -6.28 -1.44 5.19
N ALA A 86 -7.47 -0.90 4.93
CA ALA A 86 -8.70 -1.67 4.84
C ALA A 86 -8.67 -2.69 3.68
N ALA A 87 -8.04 -2.37 2.55
CA ALA A 87 -7.84 -3.32 1.46
C ALA A 87 -6.92 -4.47 1.88
N PHE A 88 -5.89 -4.19 2.66
CA PHE A 88 -4.99 -5.23 3.20
C PHE A 88 -5.72 -6.13 4.22
N ASP A 89 -6.62 -5.57 5.04
CA ASP A 89 -7.50 -6.37 5.90
C ASP A 89 -8.40 -7.30 5.08
N ARG A 90 -9.00 -6.82 3.99
CA ARG A 90 -9.82 -7.65 3.08
C ARG A 90 -8.99 -8.78 2.44
N LEU A 91 -7.77 -8.49 2.00
CA LEU A 91 -6.86 -9.50 1.46
C LEU A 91 -6.46 -10.54 2.52
N ALA A 92 -6.15 -10.10 3.73
CA ALA A 92 -5.82 -10.98 4.85
C ALA A 92 -6.98 -11.91 5.21
N ALA A 93 -8.21 -11.41 5.21
CA ALA A 93 -9.41 -12.21 5.49
C ALA A 93 -9.63 -13.34 4.46
N LEU A 94 -9.06 -13.23 3.26
CA LEU A 94 -9.12 -14.27 2.24
C LEU A 94 -8.08 -15.38 2.46
N VAL A 95 -7.11 -15.20 3.35
CA VAL A 95 -6.13 -16.26 3.67
C VAL A 95 -6.83 -17.45 4.31
N GLY A 96 -6.63 -18.65 3.76
CA GLY A 96 -7.30 -19.87 4.24
C GLY A 96 -8.77 -20.01 3.80
N ALA A 97 -9.36 -19.00 3.15
CA ALA A 97 -10.61 -19.19 2.43
C ALA A 97 -10.35 -20.19 1.28
N GLY A 98 -11.17 -21.22 1.15
CA GLY A 98 -10.95 -22.37 0.26
C GLY A 98 -10.99 -22.03 -1.24
N THR A 99 -11.67 -22.86 -2.03
CA THR A 99 -11.78 -22.67 -3.49
C THR A 99 -12.35 -21.28 -3.82
N GLY A 100 -11.76 -20.60 -4.81
CA GLY A 100 -12.17 -19.25 -5.24
C GLY A 100 -11.43 -18.08 -4.57
N SER A 101 -10.66 -18.32 -3.50
CA SER A 101 -9.93 -17.25 -2.80
C SER A 101 -8.88 -16.54 -3.67
N ASN A 102 -8.24 -17.26 -4.60
CA ASN A 102 -7.27 -16.63 -5.53
C ASN A 102 -7.93 -15.60 -6.45
N ALA A 103 -9.12 -15.88 -6.97
CA ALA A 103 -9.85 -14.94 -7.83
C ALA A 103 -10.29 -13.70 -7.03
N ALA A 104 -10.77 -13.90 -5.80
CA ALA A 104 -11.15 -12.80 -4.91
C ALA A 104 -9.95 -11.90 -4.55
N ARG A 105 -8.78 -12.50 -4.23
CA ARG A 105 -7.55 -11.72 -3.94
C ARG A 105 -7.10 -10.92 -5.15
N ARG A 106 -7.15 -11.52 -6.34
CA ARG A 106 -6.84 -10.85 -7.60
C ARG A 106 -7.77 -9.67 -7.83
N ALA A 107 -9.08 -9.87 -7.71
CA ALA A 107 -10.07 -8.81 -7.91
C ALA A 107 -9.89 -7.64 -6.94
N GLU A 108 -9.66 -7.92 -5.65
CA GLU A 108 -9.40 -6.91 -4.62
C GLU A 108 -8.11 -6.13 -4.93
N LEU A 109 -7.03 -6.83 -5.28
CA LEU A 109 -5.76 -6.19 -5.64
C LEU A 109 -5.90 -5.33 -6.90
N THR A 110 -6.57 -5.82 -7.95
CA THR A 110 -6.83 -5.05 -9.17
C THR A 110 -7.66 -3.80 -8.88
N ALA A 111 -8.68 -3.90 -8.01
CA ALA A 111 -9.50 -2.75 -7.63
C ALA A 111 -8.68 -1.67 -6.90
N LEU A 112 -7.78 -2.09 -6.01
CA LEU A 112 -6.86 -1.19 -5.33
C LEU A 112 -5.90 -0.51 -6.32
N LEU A 113 -5.23 -1.31 -7.16
CA LEU A 113 -4.23 -0.81 -8.12
C LEU A 113 -4.83 0.13 -9.18
N ARG A 114 -6.10 -0.07 -9.58
CA ARG A 114 -6.79 0.84 -10.50
C ARG A 114 -6.92 2.26 -9.97
N ARG A 115 -6.89 2.45 -8.65
CA ARG A 115 -6.95 3.77 -8.01
C ARG A 115 -5.58 4.34 -7.67
N ALA A 116 -4.51 3.56 -7.86
CA ALA A 116 -3.15 4.01 -7.64
C ALA A 116 -2.66 4.88 -8.80
N THR A 117 -1.82 5.86 -8.47
CA THR A 117 -1.12 6.69 -9.45
C THR A 117 0.17 6.01 -9.91
N PRO A 118 0.77 6.44 -11.02
CA PRO A 118 2.12 6.02 -11.40
C PRO A 118 3.16 6.31 -10.29
N PRO A 119 4.27 5.55 -10.27
CA PRO A 119 5.41 5.82 -9.39
C PRO A 119 6.11 7.15 -9.70
#